data_AF-A0A3Q0KTQ6-F1
#
_entry.id   AF-A0A3Q0KTQ6-F1
#
_cell.length_a   1.000
_cell.length_b   1.000
_cell.length_c   1.000
_cell.angle_alpha   90.00
_cell.angle_beta   90.00
_cell.angle_gamma   90.00
#
_symmetry.space_group_name_H-M   'P 1'
#
loop_
_entity.id
_entity.type
_entity.pdbx_description
1 polymer ?
#
loop_
_entity_poly.entity_id
_entity_poly.type
_entity_poly.pdbx_seq_one_letter_code
_entity_poly.pdbx_strand_id
1 'polypeptide(L)'
;MRRGYTRQAYMELVNTIHEIVPNVSLTSDFIAGFCGETEEDHSQSLELIERVGYSFCFCFPYSMREKTFAYHHLTDDVPIEVKKRRHDELAMISRNKSLEFNQKQIGTIQIVLVEGPSRRSPTQVFGRNDYNTKVIFDREVTLTATTVNQDCSHMSFKPGDYVVVEVCK
;
A
#
# COMPACT_ATOMS: atom_id res chain seq x y z
N MET A 1 10.70 -16.50 9.10
CA MET A 1 9.27 -16.79 9.39
C MET A 1 8.89 -18.17 8.86
N ARG A 2 7.98 -18.90 9.53
CA ARG A 2 7.52 -20.25 9.11
C ARG A 2 6.40 -20.19 8.06
N ARG A 3 6.66 -19.57 6.91
CA ARG A 3 5.63 -19.33 5.87
C ARG A 3 5.16 -20.60 5.16
N GLY A 4 5.97 -21.66 5.16
CA GLY A 4 5.60 -22.96 4.56
C GLY A 4 5.72 -23.03 3.03
N TYR A 5 6.29 -21.99 2.41
CA TYR A 5 6.55 -21.94 0.98
C TYR A 5 7.91 -21.26 0.72
N THR A 6 8.46 -21.48 -0.46
CA THR A 6 9.72 -20.88 -0.90
C THR A 6 9.48 -19.52 -1.56
N ARG A 7 10.53 -18.70 -1.65
CA ARG A 7 10.50 -17.46 -2.44
C ARG A 7 10.09 -17.73 -3.89
N GLN A 8 10.56 -18.82 -4.48
CA GLN A 8 10.23 -19.20 -5.86
C GLN A 8 8.73 -19.46 -6.02
N ALA A 9 8.13 -20.29 -5.14
CA ALA A 9 6.70 -20.57 -5.18
C ALA A 9 5.86 -19.29 -4.97
N TYR A 10 6.32 -18.37 -4.12
CA TYR A 10 5.67 -17.08 -3.95
C TYR A 10 5.71 -16.23 -5.22
N MET A 11 6.85 -16.17 -5.92
CA MET A 11 6.98 -15.43 -7.18
C MET A 11 6.12 -16.03 -8.30
N GLU A 12 6.00 -17.35 -8.38
CA GLU A 12 5.11 -18.02 -9.33
C GLU A 12 3.64 -17.67 -9.08
N LEU A 13 3.23 -17.61 -7.80
CA LEU A 13 1.90 -17.15 -7.43
C LEU A 13 1.67 -15.68 -7.82
N VAL A 14 2.65 -14.80 -7.55
CA VAL A 14 2.57 -13.38 -7.95
C VAL A 14 2.42 -13.25 -9.47
N ASN A 15 3.20 -14.00 -10.26
CA ASN A 15 3.09 -13.98 -11.71
C ASN A 15 1.71 -14.45 -12.18
N THR A 16 1.20 -15.54 -11.59
CA THR A 16 -0.15 -16.06 -11.89
C THR A 16 -1.23 -15.00 -11.59
N ILE A 17 -1.09 -14.27 -10.48
CA ILE A 17 -2.02 -13.19 -10.11
C ILE A 17 -1.96 -12.05 -11.13
N HIS A 18 -0.78 -11.62 -11.56
CA HIS A 18 -0.62 -10.56 -12.57
C HIS A 18 -1.13 -11.00 -13.96
N GLU A 19 -1.01 -12.27 -14.32
CA GLU A 19 -1.58 -12.79 -15.58
C GLU A 19 -3.12 -12.74 -15.57
N ILE A 20 -3.75 -13.07 -14.44
CA ILE A 20 -5.22 -13.08 -14.32
C ILE A 20 -5.77 -11.66 -14.12
N VAL A 21 -5.09 -10.82 -13.33
CA VAL A 21 -5.52 -9.45 -13.00
C VAL A 21 -4.33 -8.49 -13.17
N PRO A 22 -4.07 -8.00 -14.39
CA PRO A 22 -2.88 -7.18 -14.69
C PRO A 22 -2.74 -5.89 -13.89
N ASN A 23 -3.86 -5.32 -13.41
CA ASN A 23 -3.89 -4.08 -12.63
C ASN A 23 -4.05 -4.31 -11.12
N VAL A 24 -3.89 -5.54 -10.62
CA VAL A 24 -4.05 -5.83 -9.20
C VAL A 24 -3.07 -5.04 -8.33
N SER A 25 -3.57 -4.56 -7.19
CA SER A 25 -2.76 -3.93 -6.14
C SER A 25 -2.34 -4.99 -5.13
N LEU A 26 -1.03 -5.22 -5.01
CA LEU A 26 -0.46 -6.11 -4.00
C LEU A 26 0.21 -5.30 -2.90
N THR A 27 -0.07 -5.64 -1.64
CA THR A 27 0.57 -5.07 -0.45
C THR A 27 1.20 -6.15 0.40
N SER A 28 2.15 -5.77 1.26
CA SER A 28 2.82 -6.72 2.16
C SER A 28 3.43 -6.04 3.39
N ASP A 29 3.80 -6.87 4.37
CA ASP A 29 4.50 -6.45 5.58
C ASP A 29 5.89 -7.08 5.63
N PHE A 30 6.91 -6.26 5.85
CA PHE A 30 8.30 -6.66 5.96
C PHE A 30 8.86 -6.31 7.33
N ILE A 31 9.72 -7.20 7.84
CA ILE A 31 10.48 -6.99 9.06
C ILE A 31 11.96 -7.07 8.70
N ALA A 32 12.75 -6.07 9.09
CA ALA A 32 14.20 -6.02 8.92
C ALA A 32 14.94 -6.38 10.21
N GLY A 33 15.99 -7.19 10.07
CA GLY A 33 16.84 -7.64 11.16
C GLY A 33 16.19 -8.65 12.09
N PHE A 34 15.41 -9.60 11.55
CA PHE A 34 14.96 -10.76 12.31
C PHE A 34 16.16 -11.57 12.82
N CYS A 35 15.98 -12.34 13.90
CA CYS A 35 17.02 -13.20 14.47
C CYS A 35 17.72 -14.05 13.38
N GLY A 36 19.04 -13.92 13.29
CA GLY A 36 19.92 -14.61 12.33
C GLY A 36 19.91 -14.07 10.91
N GLU A 37 19.26 -12.94 10.63
CA GLU A 37 19.14 -12.39 9.27
C GLU A 37 20.49 -11.89 8.72
N THR A 38 20.91 -12.48 7.60
CA THR A 38 22.16 -12.15 6.91
C THR A 38 22.00 -10.95 5.95
N GLU A 39 23.10 -10.43 5.40
CA GLU A 39 23.02 -9.41 4.34
C GLU A 39 22.40 -9.99 3.05
N GLU A 40 22.63 -11.27 2.78
CA GLU A 40 22.05 -11.99 1.65
C GLU A 40 20.53 -12.10 1.78
N ASP A 41 20.01 -12.43 2.97
CA ASP A 41 18.55 -12.48 3.23
C ASP A 41 17.88 -11.12 3.04
N HIS A 42 18.56 -10.07 3.52
CA HIS A 42 18.10 -8.70 3.36
C HIS A 42 18.11 -8.27 1.88
N SER A 43 19.18 -8.60 1.14
CA SER A 43 19.27 -8.36 -0.30
C SER A 43 18.15 -9.06 -1.07
N GLN A 44 17.82 -10.32 -0.71
CA GLN A 44 16.69 -11.03 -1.29
C GLN A 44 15.34 -10.37 -1.00
N SER A 45 15.21 -9.72 0.16
CA SER A 45 14.00 -8.98 0.52
C SER A 45 13.85 -7.70 -0.30
N LEU A 46 14.95 -6.95 -0.50
CA LEU A 46 14.97 -5.81 -1.42
C LEU A 46 14.61 -6.23 -2.85
N GLU A 47 15.23 -7.30 -3.34
CA GLU A 47 14.96 -7.83 -4.67
C GLU A 47 13.50 -8.31 -4.82
N LEU A 48 12.93 -8.89 -3.77
CA LEU A 48 11.53 -9.30 -3.77
C LEU A 48 10.58 -8.10 -3.92
N ILE A 49 10.82 -7.02 -3.15
CA ILE A 49 10.01 -5.80 -3.25
C ILE A 49 10.12 -5.19 -4.65
N GLU A 50 11.32 -5.14 -5.22
CA GLU A 50 11.53 -4.63 -6.58
C GLU A 50 10.74 -5.44 -7.60
N ARG A 51 10.90 -6.76 -7.58
CA ARG A 51 10.32 -7.68 -8.57
C ARG A 51 8.79 -7.76 -8.48
N VAL A 52 8.23 -7.77 -7.28
CA VAL A 52 6.77 -7.83 -7.10
C VAL A 52 6.12 -6.48 -7.41
N GLY A 53 6.80 -5.37 -7.09
CA GLY A 53 6.28 -4.04 -7.36
C GLY A 53 5.04 -3.71 -6.52
N TYR A 54 5.06 -4.06 -5.23
CA TYR A 54 3.97 -3.78 -4.30
C TYR A 54 3.52 -2.31 -4.35
N SER A 55 2.21 -2.09 -4.32
CA SER A 55 1.62 -0.74 -4.27
C SER A 55 1.84 -0.07 -2.91
N PHE A 56 1.98 -0.86 -1.85
CA PHE A 56 2.28 -0.39 -0.50
C PHE A 56 2.90 -1.51 0.34
N CYS A 57 3.90 -1.17 1.16
CA CYS A 57 4.44 -2.08 2.16
C CYS A 57 4.49 -1.42 3.53
N PHE A 58 4.13 -2.15 4.59
CA PHE A 58 4.58 -1.78 5.93
C PHE A 58 5.96 -2.39 6.19
N CYS A 59 6.92 -1.57 6.60
CA CYS A 59 8.27 -2.02 6.94
C CYS A 59 8.54 -1.69 8.41
N PHE A 60 9.09 -2.63 9.17
CA PHE A 60 9.44 -2.43 10.58
C PHE A 60 10.80 -3.03 10.92
N PRO A 61 11.60 -2.41 11.80
CA PRO A 61 12.73 -3.11 12.41
C PRO A 61 12.20 -4.19 13.36
N TYR A 62 12.88 -5.34 13.41
CA TYR A 62 12.52 -6.41 14.33
C TYR A 62 12.71 -5.97 15.79
N SER A 63 11.66 -6.14 16.58
CA SER A 63 11.72 -6.09 18.04
C SER A 63 11.28 -7.43 18.61
N MET A 64 12.07 -7.95 19.56
CA MET A 64 11.73 -9.18 20.25
C MET A 64 10.46 -8.98 21.09
N ARG A 65 9.54 -9.92 20.99
CA ARG A 65 8.26 -9.90 21.71
C ARG A 65 8.16 -11.13 22.59
N GLU A 66 7.87 -10.93 23.87
CA GLU A 66 7.66 -12.01 24.83
C GLU A 66 6.61 -13.01 24.36
N LYS A 67 6.71 -14.25 24.83
CA LYS A 67 5.75 -15.34 24.55
C LYS A 67 5.66 -15.75 23.07
N THR A 68 6.59 -15.29 22.24
CA THR A 68 6.72 -15.75 20.85
C THR A 68 7.72 -16.88 20.72
N PHE A 69 7.64 -17.67 19.65
CA PHE A 69 8.64 -18.69 19.35
C PHE A 69 10.06 -18.10 19.29
N ALA A 70 10.20 -16.91 18.68
CA ALA A 70 11.49 -16.24 18.59
C ALA A 70 12.05 -15.90 19.98
N TYR A 71 11.22 -15.39 20.89
CA TYR A 71 11.63 -15.09 22.26
C TYR A 71 12.14 -16.32 23.04
N HIS A 72 11.53 -17.48 22.83
CA HIS A 72 11.90 -18.70 23.56
C HIS A 72 13.07 -19.48 22.94
N HIS A 73 13.31 -19.33 21.63
CA HIS A 73 14.15 -20.27 20.89
C HIS A 73 15.17 -19.63 19.97
N LEU A 74 15.14 -18.32 19.76
CA LEU A 74 16.05 -17.60 18.89
C LEU A 74 16.79 -16.52 19.67
N THR A 75 18.01 -16.22 19.24
CA THR A 75 18.80 -15.12 19.78
C THR A 75 18.62 -13.90 18.90
N ASP A 76 18.33 -12.74 19.50
CA ASP A 76 18.31 -11.45 18.79
C ASP A 76 19.74 -10.95 18.60
N ASP A 77 20.41 -11.47 17.57
CA ASP A 77 21.83 -11.31 17.27
C ASP A 77 22.14 -10.21 16.24
N VAL A 78 21.11 -9.64 15.59
CA VAL A 78 21.29 -8.54 14.63
C VAL A 78 21.41 -7.21 15.39
N PRO A 79 22.53 -6.45 15.24
CA PRO A 79 22.70 -5.17 15.92
C PRO A 79 21.62 -4.15 15.54
N ILE A 80 21.20 -3.30 16.49
CA ILE A 80 20.13 -2.32 16.29
C ILE A 80 20.39 -1.37 15.10
N GLU A 81 21.63 -0.95 14.90
CA GLU A 81 22.02 -0.09 13.77
C GLU A 81 21.86 -0.80 12.42
N VAL A 82 22.12 -2.11 12.38
CA VAL A 82 21.89 -2.94 11.19
C VAL A 82 20.39 -3.07 10.92
N LYS A 83 19.58 -3.33 11.95
CA LYS A 83 18.10 -3.37 11.81
C LYS A 83 17.56 -2.05 11.25
N LYS A 84 18.06 -0.93 11.77
CA LYS A 84 17.65 0.42 11.35
C LYS A 84 18.03 0.65 9.89
N ARG A 85 19.29 0.43 9.50
CA ARG A 85 19.74 0.59 8.11
C ARG A 85 18.89 -0.23 7.14
N ARG A 86 18.69 -1.52 7.45
CA ARG A 86 17.90 -2.43 6.61
C ARG A 86 16.43 -2.02 6.53
N HIS A 87 15.83 -1.59 7.64
CA HIS A 87 14.49 -1.01 7.65
C HIS A 87 14.39 0.20 6.72
N ASP A 88 15.36 1.13 6.80
CA ASP A 88 15.38 2.34 6.00
C ASP A 88 15.52 2.00 4.49
N GLU A 89 16.32 0.99 4.15
CA GLU A 89 16.47 0.47 2.78
C GLU A 89 15.16 -0.15 2.26
N LEU A 90 14.48 -1.00 3.05
CA LEU A 90 13.16 -1.58 2.69
C LEU A 90 12.09 -0.50 2.53
N ALA A 91 12.07 0.48 3.42
CA ALA A 91 11.11 1.58 3.39
C ALA A 91 11.32 2.46 2.15
N MET A 92 12.58 2.73 1.79
CA MET A 92 12.93 3.52 0.61
C MET A 92 12.46 2.85 -0.69
N ILE A 93 12.81 1.57 -0.90
CA ILE A 93 12.40 0.85 -2.11
C ILE A 93 10.87 0.69 -2.17
N SER A 94 10.23 0.35 -1.05
CA SER A 94 8.77 0.24 -0.97
C SER A 94 8.07 1.56 -1.33
N ARG A 95 8.61 2.69 -0.86
CA ARG A 95 8.10 4.02 -1.20
C ARG A 95 8.25 4.33 -2.69
N ASN A 96 9.37 3.94 -3.30
CA ASN A 96 9.60 4.14 -4.73
C ASN A 96 8.59 3.34 -5.56
N LYS A 97 8.40 2.05 -5.26
CA LYS A 97 7.39 1.22 -5.95
C LYS A 97 5.97 1.74 -5.74
N SER A 98 5.64 2.19 -4.52
CA SER A 98 4.35 2.82 -4.24
C SER A 98 4.14 4.10 -5.05
N LEU A 99 5.18 4.93 -5.20
CA LEU A 99 5.12 6.13 -6.03
C LEU A 99 4.91 5.78 -7.50
N GLU A 100 5.67 4.82 -8.04
CA GLU A 100 5.49 4.32 -9.42
C GLU A 100 4.07 3.80 -9.65
N PHE A 101 3.54 3.01 -8.71
CA PHE A 101 2.17 2.49 -8.77
C PHE A 101 1.15 3.63 -8.80
N ASN A 102 1.27 4.61 -7.90
CA ASN A 102 0.36 5.74 -7.81
C ASN A 102 0.45 6.66 -9.04
N GLN A 103 1.64 6.87 -9.60
CA GLN A 103 1.83 7.67 -10.81
C GLN A 103 1.12 7.06 -12.02
N LYS A 104 1.09 5.73 -12.13
CA LYS A 104 0.33 5.02 -13.20
C LYS A 104 -1.19 5.22 -13.09
N GLN A 105 -1.68 5.68 -11.95
CA GLN A 105 -3.10 5.93 -11.74
C GLN A 105 -3.54 7.33 -12.22
N ILE A 106 -2.60 8.25 -12.46
CA ILE A 106 -2.92 9.60 -12.93
C ILE A 106 -3.58 9.52 -14.32
N GLY A 107 -4.71 10.21 -14.49
CA GLY A 107 -5.54 10.19 -15.70
C GLY A 107 -6.50 9.00 -15.79
N THR A 108 -6.54 8.13 -14.77
CA THR A 108 -7.53 7.05 -14.72
C THR A 108 -8.83 7.49 -14.05
N ILE A 109 -9.94 6.90 -14.48
CA ILE A 109 -11.25 7.05 -13.86
C ILE A 109 -11.42 5.91 -12.85
N GLN A 110 -11.74 6.25 -11.60
CA GLN A 110 -11.80 5.30 -10.49
C GLN A 110 -13.07 5.46 -9.68
N ILE A 111 -13.62 4.33 -9.23
CA ILE A 111 -14.67 4.32 -8.21
C ILE A 111 -14.01 4.51 -6.85
N VAL A 112 -14.56 5.40 -6.03
CA VAL A 112 -14.06 5.73 -4.69
C VAL A 112 -15.18 5.66 -3.68
N LEU A 113 -14.97 4.88 -2.62
CA LEU A 113 -15.82 4.86 -1.43
C LEU A 113 -15.42 6.02 -0.52
N VAL A 114 -16.33 6.97 -0.29
CA VAL A 114 -16.11 8.10 0.62
C VAL A 114 -16.10 7.61 2.07
N GLU A 115 -15.04 7.92 2.81
CA GLU A 115 -14.89 7.54 4.22
C GLU A 115 -15.13 8.71 5.18
N GLY A 116 -14.80 9.94 4.79
CA GLY A 116 -14.93 11.08 5.69
C GLY A 116 -14.29 12.38 5.21
N PRO A 117 -14.33 13.43 6.04
CA PRO A 117 -13.68 14.69 5.74
C PRO A 117 -12.16 14.54 5.71
N SER A 118 -11.51 15.24 4.80
CA SER A 118 -10.04 15.30 4.75
C SER A 118 -9.52 15.98 6.01
N ARG A 119 -8.57 15.34 6.69
CA ARG A 119 -7.93 15.91 7.90
C ARG A 119 -7.19 17.22 7.63
N ARG A 120 -6.80 17.47 6.37
CA ARG A 120 -5.98 18.62 5.96
C ARG A 120 -6.79 19.73 5.29
N SER A 121 -8.06 19.48 4.94
CA SER A 121 -8.90 20.48 4.30
C SER A 121 -10.37 20.25 4.64
N PRO A 122 -11.08 21.26 5.19
CA PRO A 122 -12.50 21.14 5.51
C PRO A 122 -13.39 21.11 4.25
N THR A 123 -12.90 21.56 3.10
CA THR A 123 -13.63 21.57 1.81
C THR A 123 -13.46 20.27 1.03
N GLN A 124 -12.63 19.35 1.51
CA GLN A 124 -12.34 18.09 0.85
C GLN A 124 -12.79 16.91 1.68
N VAL A 125 -13.10 15.83 0.99
CA VAL A 125 -13.30 14.51 1.58
C VAL A 125 -12.15 13.61 1.18
N PHE A 126 -12.04 12.48 1.85
CA PHE A 126 -11.20 11.38 1.40
C PHE A 126 -12.02 10.10 1.31
N GLY A 127 -11.56 9.23 0.43
CA GLY A 127 -12.11 7.90 0.25
C GLY A 127 -11.03 6.92 -0.18
N ARG A 128 -11.45 5.71 -0.55
CA ARG A 128 -10.56 4.68 -1.08
C ARG A 128 -11.07 4.14 -2.40
N ASN A 129 -10.12 3.94 -3.31
CA ASN A 129 -10.37 3.22 -4.56
C ASN A 129 -10.22 1.70 -4.38
N ASP A 130 -10.40 0.95 -5.46
CA ASP A 130 -10.29 -0.51 -5.48
C ASP A 130 -8.89 -1.04 -5.13
N TYR A 131 -7.85 -0.19 -5.22
CA TYR A 131 -6.49 -0.52 -4.80
C TYR A 131 -6.25 -0.32 -3.29
N ASN A 132 -7.29 0.06 -2.55
CA ASN A 132 -7.22 0.50 -1.15
C ASN A 132 -6.37 1.78 -0.97
N THR A 133 -6.09 2.52 -2.05
CA THR A 133 -5.33 3.77 -2.01
C THR A 133 -6.25 4.91 -1.61
N LYS A 134 -5.76 5.79 -0.72
CA LYS A 134 -6.49 6.98 -0.30
C LYS A 134 -6.54 8.00 -1.44
N VAL A 135 -7.75 8.42 -1.80
CA VAL A 135 -8.01 9.50 -2.76
C VAL A 135 -8.61 10.69 -2.02
N ILE A 136 -8.13 11.90 -2.29
CA ILE A 136 -8.63 13.14 -1.69
C ILE A 136 -9.20 13.99 -2.82
N PHE A 137 -10.43 14.47 -2.64
CA PHE A 137 -11.14 15.25 -3.66
C PHE A 137 -12.15 16.20 -2.99
N ASP A 138 -12.66 17.14 -3.77
CA ASP A 138 -13.54 18.18 -3.25
C ASP A 138 -14.87 17.58 -2.79
N ARG A 139 -15.34 18.06 -1.62
CA ARG A 139 -16.56 17.59 -0.98
C ARG A 139 -17.81 17.90 -1.79
N GLU A 140 -17.79 19.03 -2.49
CA GLU A 140 -18.93 19.57 -3.21
C GLU A 140 -18.57 19.75 -4.68
N VAL A 141 -19.45 19.28 -5.55
CA VAL A 141 -19.32 19.49 -6.99
C VAL A 141 -20.55 20.20 -7.50
N THR A 142 -20.32 21.17 -8.38
CA THR A 142 -21.40 21.83 -9.13
C THR A 142 -21.70 20.98 -10.35
N LEU A 143 -22.91 20.42 -10.43
CA LEU A 143 -23.34 19.65 -11.59
C LEU A 143 -23.62 20.63 -12.73
N THR A 144 -22.83 20.58 -13.79
CA THR A 144 -23.17 21.31 -15.02
C THR A 144 -24.36 20.60 -15.67
N ALA A 145 -25.53 21.21 -15.55
CA ALA A 145 -26.80 20.68 -16.01
C ALA A 145 -26.78 20.34 -17.51
N THR A 146 -26.44 19.10 -17.85
CA THR A 146 -26.74 18.55 -19.19
C THR A 146 -27.47 17.22 -19.15
N THR A 147 -27.64 16.59 -17.98
CA THR A 147 -28.49 15.41 -17.86
C THR A 147 -29.23 15.43 -16.52
N VAL A 148 -30.55 15.31 -16.59
CA VAL A 148 -31.52 15.20 -15.48
C VAL A 148 -32.07 16.54 -14.97
N ASN A 149 -33.40 16.65 -15.09
CA ASN A 149 -34.28 17.79 -14.88
C ASN A 149 -34.52 18.07 -13.38
N GLN A 150 -33.44 18.18 -12.59
CA GLN A 150 -33.52 18.40 -11.15
C GLN A 150 -32.65 19.58 -10.74
N ASP A 151 -33.24 20.51 -9.98
CA ASP A 151 -32.66 21.73 -9.37
C ASP A 151 -31.52 21.45 -8.35
N CYS A 152 -30.76 20.38 -8.51
CA CYS A 152 -29.57 20.10 -7.72
C CYS A 152 -28.36 20.74 -8.41
N SER A 153 -28.17 22.04 -8.24
CA SER A 153 -26.94 22.71 -8.69
C SER A 153 -25.70 22.25 -7.93
N HIS A 154 -25.85 21.76 -6.69
CA HIS A 154 -24.76 21.31 -5.84
C HIS A 154 -25.01 19.90 -5.28
N MET A 155 -24.01 19.04 -5.38
CA MET A 155 -23.97 17.74 -4.72
C MET A 155 -22.84 17.72 -3.70
N SER A 156 -23.14 17.33 -2.46
CA SER A 156 -22.17 17.20 -1.37
C SER A 156 -22.04 15.73 -0.99
N PHE A 157 -20.81 15.23 -0.93
CA PHE A 157 -20.52 13.81 -0.63
C PHE A 157 -20.47 13.55 0.88
N LYS A 158 -20.96 12.37 1.29
CA LYS A 158 -20.95 11.89 2.68
C LYS A 158 -20.32 10.50 2.78
N PRO A 159 -19.86 10.08 3.98
CA PRO A 159 -19.36 8.73 4.20
C PRO A 159 -20.36 7.66 3.73
N GLY A 160 -19.86 6.64 3.03
CA GLY A 160 -20.67 5.57 2.45
C GLY A 160 -21.14 5.81 1.01
N ASP A 161 -20.99 7.03 0.48
CA ASP A 161 -21.23 7.28 -0.95
C ASP A 161 -20.12 6.63 -1.80
N TYR A 162 -20.50 6.11 -2.97
CA TYR A 162 -19.56 5.74 -4.03
C TYR A 162 -19.59 6.80 -5.12
N VAL A 163 -18.41 7.28 -5.52
CA VAL A 163 -18.26 8.32 -6.52
C VAL A 163 -17.28 7.87 -7.60
N VAL A 164 -17.48 8.37 -8.81
CA VAL A 164 -16.52 8.18 -9.91
C VAL A 164 -15.68 9.45 -10.00
N VAL A 165 -14.36 9.30 -9.88
CA VAL A 165 -13.41 10.42 -9.94
C VAL A 165 -12.37 10.17 -11.02
N GLU A 166 -11.90 11.24 -11.63
CA GLU A 166 -10.67 11.21 -12.43
C GLU A 166 -9.49 11.57 -11.51
N VAL A 167 -8.45 10.73 -11.49
CA VAL A 167 -7.27 10.98 -10.65
C VAL A 167 -6.36 11.99 -11.34
N CYS A 168 -6.37 13.23 -10.87
CA CYS A 168 -5.50 14.30 -11.35
C CYS A 168 -4.16 14.37 -10.60
N LYS A 169 -3.19 15.09 -11.17
CA LYS A 169 -1.86 15.33 -10.58
C LYS A 169 -1.88 16.42 -9.51
#